data_AF-A0A497N1J7-F1
#
_entry.id   AF-A0A497N1J7-F1
#
_cell.length_a   1.000
_cell.length_b   1.000
_cell.length_c   1.000
_cell.angle_alpha   90.00
_cell.angle_beta   90.00
_cell.angle_gamma   90.00
#
_symmetry.space_group_name_H-M   'P 1'
#
loop_
_entity.id
_entity.type
_entity.pdbx_description
1 polymer ?
#
loop_
_entity_poly.entity_id
_entity_poly.type
_entity_poly.pdbx_seq_one_letter_code
_entity_poly.pdbx_strand_id
1 'polypeptide(L)' 'MTRKITEETTLGEVLQHPECVPILVKHRLPCISCPMAQAEMGFLKLGDIARAYGIDAESLIKELNEAIEEKGEK' A
#
# COMPACT_ATOMS: atom_id res chain seq x y z
N MET A 1 6.23 11.12 14.58
CA MET A 1 5.19 11.56 13.63
C MET A 1 4.91 10.38 12.74
N THR A 2 3.83 9.66 13.00
CA THR A 2 3.41 8.51 12.18
C THR A 2 3.13 9.04 10.77
N ARG A 3 3.95 8.66 9.79
CA ARG A 3 3.70 9.03 8.39
C ARG A 3 2.40 8.36 7.99
N LYS A 4 1.37 9.17 7.73
CA LYS A 4 0.14 8.66 7.17
C LYS A 4 0.38 8.23 5.73
N ILE A 5 -0.08 7.04 5.38
CA ILE A 5 -0.10 6.57 3.99
C ILE A 5 -1.14 7.40 3.25
N THR A 6 -0.86 7.79 2.03
CA THR A 6 -1.72 8.58 1.15
C THR A 6 -1.63 8.04 -0.29
N GLU A 7 -2.47 8.54 -1.18
CA GLU A 7 -2.46 8.13 -2.60
C GLU A 7 -1.12 8.41 -3.30
N GLU A 8 -0.41 9.45 -2.85
CA GLU A 8 0.91 9.85 -3.34
C GLU A 8 2.05 9.01 -2.75
N THR A 9 1.75 8.19 -1.74
CA THR A 9 2.73 7.25 -1.15
C THR A 9 3.08 6.17 -2.16
N THR A 10 4.37 5.90 -2.30
CA THR A 10 4.86 4.85 -3.20
C THR A 10 4.68 3.48 -2.57
N LEU A 11 4.43 2.48 -3.42
CA LEU A 11 4.31 1.09 -3.00
C LEU A 11 5.55 0.64 -2.20
N GLY A 12 6.73 1.15 -2.55
CA GLY A 12 7.98 0.92 -1.83
C GLY A 12 7.91 1.35 -0.37
N GLU A 13 7.44 2.56 -0.05
CA GLU A 13 7.25 3.00 1.35
C GLU A 13 6.19 2.13 2.06
N VAL A 14 5.08 1.79 1.39
CA VAL A 14 4.05 0.91 1.97
C VAL A 14 4.61 -0.48 2.29
N LEU A 15 5.48 -1.03 1.43
CA LEU A 15 6.11 -2.33 1.62
C LEU A 15 7.17 -2.35 2.72
N GLN A 16 7.67 -1.19 3.16
CA GLN A 16 8.50 -1.13 4.38
C GLN A 16 7.71 -1.52 5.64
N HIS A 17 6.38 -1.46 5.57
CA HIS A 17 5.45 -1.84 6.61
C HIS A 17 4.92 -3.26 6.36
N PRO A 18 5.45 -4.30 7.04
CA PRO A 18 5.00 -5.67 6.81
C PRO A 18 3.53 -5.90 7.18
N GLU A 19 2.96 -5.10 8.08
CA GLU A 19 1.52 -5.07 8.40
C GLU A 19 0.63 -4.65 7.22
N CYS A 20 1.16 -3.87 6.28
CA CYS A 20 0.42 -3.41 5.10
C CYS A 20 0.29 -4.49 4.03
N VAL A 21 1.22 -5.44 3.98
CA VAL A 21 1.25 -6.54 3.01
C VAL A 21 -0.06 -7.35 2.97
N PRO A 22 -0.60 -7.86 4.09
CA PRO A 22 -1.86 -8.61 4.06
C PRO A 22 -3.05 -7.76 3.57
N ILE A 23 -3.04 -6.45 3.79
CA ILE A 23 -4.09 -5.53 3.34
C ILE A 23 -4.03 -5.37 1.82
N LEU A 24 -2.83 -5.15 1.26
CA LEU A 24 -2.62 -5.08 -0.19
C LEU A 24 -3.08 -6.38 -0.90
N VAL A 25 -2.78 -7.54 -0.30
CA VAL A 25 -3.21 -8.85 -0.82
C VAL A 25 -4.74 -8.99 -0.75
N LYS A 26 -5.37 -8.58 0.36
CA LYS A 26 -6.83 -8.59 0.54
C LYS A 26 -7.53 -7.73 -0.53
N HIS A 27 -6.95 -6.59 -0.87
CA HIS A 27 -7.42 -5.67 -1.92
C HIS A 27 -7.11 -6.13 -3.35
N ARG A 28 -6.66 -7.37 -3.56
CA ARG A 28 -6.35 -7.93 -4.88
C ARG A 28 -5.23 -7.17 -5.60
N LEU A 29 -4.17 -6.76 -4.89
CA LEU A 29 -2.88 -6.48 -5.52
C LEU A 29 -2.01 -7.76 -5.49
N PRO A 30 -2.17 -8.72 -6.42
CA PRO A 30 -1.23 -9.84 -6.54
C PRO A 30 0.13 -9.38 -7.12
N CYS A 31 0.16 -8.20 -7.73
CA CYS A 31 1.30 -7.72 -8.51
C CYS A 31 2.52 -7.34 -7.67
N ILE A 32 2.46 -7.25 -6.34
CA ILE A 32 3.65 -7.07 -5.48
C ILE A 32 4.73 -8.13 -5.71
N SER A 33 4.38 -9.32 -6.20
CA SER A 33 5.34 -10.38 -6.57
C SER A 33 5.73 -10.38 -8.05
N CYS A 34 5.16 -9.49 -8.88
CA CYS A 34 5.53 -9.40 -10.29
C CYS A 34 6.88 -8.67 -10.43
N PRO A 35 7.82 -9.16 -11.26
CA PRO A 35 9.13 -8.52 -11.45
C PRO A 35 9.01 -7.07 -11.93
N MET A 36 7.92 -6.76 -12.66
CA MET A 36 7.62 -5.40 -13.13
C MET A 36 7.27 -4.47 -11.96
N ALA A 37 6.40 -4.90 -11.04
CA ALA A 37 6.07 -4.11 -9.85
C ALA A 37 7.26 -3.98 -8.89
N GLN A 38 8.15 -4.97 -8.83
CA GLN A 38 9.40 -4.86 -8.08
C GLN A 38 10.40 -3.88 -8.72
N ALA A 39 10.41 -3.75 -10.04
CA ALA A 39 11.17 -2.69 -10.69
C ALA A 39 10.54 -1.31 -10.44
N GLU A 40 9.20 -1.26 -10.37
CA GLU A 40 8.43 -0.01 -10.31
C GLU A 40 8.05 0.47 -8.90
N MET A 41 8.21 -0.34 -7.86
CA MET A 41 7.75 -0.04 -6.49
C MET A 41 8.30 1.29 -5.92
N GLY A 42 9.45 1.78 -6.38
CA GLY A 42 10.00 3.08 -5.97
C GLY A 42 9.27 4.29 -6.56
N PHE A 43 8.48 4.13 -7.61
CA PHE A 43 7.78 5.20 -8.32
C PHE A 43 6.28 4.94 -8.50
N LEU A 44 5.84 3.70 -8.31
CA LEU A 44 4.44 3.30 -8.39
C LEU A 44 3.69 3.79 -7.16
N LYS A 45 2.82 4.78 -7.35
CA LYS A 45 1.99 5.35 -6.30
C LYS A 45 0.78 4.48 -6.03
N LEU A 46 0.35 4.43 -4.77
CA LEU A 46 -0.79 3.61 -4.37
C LEU A 46 -2.08 4.04 -5.08
N GLY A 47 -2.30 5.36 -5.25
CA GLY A 47 -3.45 5.88 -5.98
C GLY A 47 -3.48 5.49 -7.45
N ASP A 48 -2.33 5.54 -8.13
CA ASP A 48 -2.20 5.10 -9.53
C ASP A 48 -2.48 3.61 -9.69
N ILE A 49 -1.96 2.78 -8.78
CA ILE A 49 -2.24 1.34 -8.79
C ILE A 49 -3.73 1.10 -8.53
N ALA A 50 -4.29 1.71 -7.51
CA ALA A 50 -5.69 1.54 -7.18
C ALA A 50 -6.58 1.91 -8.38
N ARG A 51 -6.29 3.04 -9.05
CA ARG A 51 -7.01 3.47 -10.25
C ARG A 51 -6.81 2.54 -11.44
N ALA A 52 -5.59 2.05 -11.68
CA ALA A 52 -5.29 1.14 -12.79
C ALA A 52 -5.97 -0.23 -12.64
N TYR A 53 -6.11 -0.71 -11.42
CA TYR A 53 -6.72 -2.00 -11.10
C TYR A 53 -8.21 -1.90 -10.70
N GLY A 54 -8.77 -0.68 -10.63
CA GLY A 54 -10.16 -0.45 -10.23
C GLY A 54 -10.43 -0.74 -8.74
N ILE A 55 -9.42 -0.58 -7.90
CA ILE A 55 -9.47 -0.74 -6.45
C ILE A 55 -9.83 0.60 -5.82
N ASP A 56 -10.58 0.58 -4.72
CA ASP A 56 -10.94 1.77 -3.96
C ASP A 56 -9.72 2.28 -3.18
N ALA A 57 -9.08 3.33 -3.71
CA ALA A 57 -7.87 3.91 -3.10
C ALA A 57 -8.13 4.42 -1.68
N GLU A 58 -9.29 5.06 -1.45
CA GLU A 58 -9.66 5.59 -0.13
C GLU A 58 -9.77 4.48 0.92
N SER A 59 -10.53 3.42 0.64
CA SER A 59 -10.67 2.29 1.57
C SER A 59 -9.33 1.62 1.83
N LEU A 60 -8.52 1.42 0.80
CA LEU A 60 -7.20 0.83 0.92
C LEU A 60 -6.29 1.69 1.82
N ILE A 61 -6.20 2.99 1.55
CA ILE A 61 -5.39 3.93 2.34
C ILE A 61 -5.85 3.94 3.80
N LYS A 62 -7.17 3.93 4.03
CA LYS A 62 -7.73 3.92 5.38
C LYS A 62 -7.32 2.67 6.15
N GLU A 63 -7.50 1.47 5.58
CA GLU A 63 -7.07 0.21 6.22
C GLU A 63 -5.56 0.17 6.47
N LEU A 64 -4.75 0.66 5.53
CA LEU A 64 -3.29 0.74 5.69
C LEU A 64 -2.89 1.65 6.86
N ASN A 65 -3.51 2.82 6.98
CA ASN A 65 -3.25 3.72 8.11
C ASN A 65 -3.71 3.13 9.44
N GLU A 66 -4.89 2.49 9.49
CA GLU A 66 -5.39 1.79 10.68
C GLU A 66 -4.40 0.71 11.13
N ALA A 67 -3.89 -0.12 10.22
CA ALA A 67 -2.95 -1.17 10.58
C ALA A 67 -1.59 -0.65 11.09
N ILE A 68 -1.09 0.45 10.51
CA ILE A 68 0.15 1.09 10.99
C ILE A 68 -0.07 1.68 12.40
N GLU A 69 -1.22 2.29 12.64
CA GLU A 69 -1.57 2.87 13.94
C GLU A 69 -1.75 1.76 14.99
N GLU A 70 -2.45 0.68 14.66
CA GLU A 70 -2.71 -0.47 15.55
C GLU A 70 -1.42 -1.23 15.92
N LYS A 71 -0.43 -1.28 15.03
CA LYS A 71 0.88 -1.87 15.31
C LYS A 71 1.85 -0.96 16.06
N GLY A 72 1.66 0.36 16.01
CA GLY A 72 2.52 1.31 16.71
C GLY A 72 2.40 1.27 18.25
N GLU A 73 1.36 0.64 18.77
CA GLU A 73 1.05 0.56 20.22
C GLU A 73 1.38 -0.80 20.88
N LYS A 74 2.08 -1.71 20.21
CA LYS A 74 2.50 -3.00 20.79
C LYS A 74 4.01 -3.15 20.99
#